data_AF-A0A1V5MWV3-F1
#
_entry.id   AF-A0A1V5MWV3-F1
#
_cell.length_a   1.000
_cell.length_b   1.000
_cell.length_c   1.000
_cell.angle_alpha   90.00
_cell.angle_beta   90.00
_cell.angle_gamma   90.00
#
_symmetry.space_group_name_H-M   'P 1'
#
loop_
_entity.id
_entity.type
_entity.pdbx_description
1 polymer ?
#
loop_
_entity_poly.entity_id
_entity_poly.type
_entity_poly.pdbx_seq_one_letter_code
_entity_poly.pdbx_strand_id
1 'polypeptide(L)' 'MIKVKARGGESIQQMMKRFKKMCEKEGLIKDIKRQSYYEKPSEKKRRRGRKSGLF' A
#
# COMPACT_ATOMS: atom_id res chain seq x y z
N MET A 1 -1.61 -5.58 6.67
CA MET A 1 -2.49 -4.93 7.67
C MET A 1 -1.61 -4.04 8.53
N ILE A 2 -1.68 -2.73 8.27
CA ILE A 2 -0.78 -1.74 8.86
C ILE A 2 -1.10 -1.61 10.35
N LYS A 3 -0.17 -2.03 11.20
CA LYS A 3 -0.24 -1.82 12.65
C LYS A 3 0.96 -0.99 13.08
N VAL A 4 0.70 0.18 13.66
CA VAL A 4 1.74 1.06 14.23
C VAL A 4 1.49 1.14 15.73
N LYS A 5 2.40 0.58 16.54
CA LYS A 5 2.37 0.74 17.99
C LYS A 5 3.17 1.98 18.38
N ALA A 6 2.64 2.78 19.30
CA ALA A 6 3.38 3.86 19.93
C ALA A 6 4.55 3.27 20.72
N ARG A 7 5.75 3.83 20.56
CA ARG A 7 6.89 3.53 21.46
C ARG A 7 6.93 4.60 22.55
N GLY A 8 7.33 4.22 23.76
CA GLY A 8 7.49 5.17 24.86
C GLY A 8 8.49 6.26 24.48
N GLY A 9 8.11 7.53 24.67
CA GLY A 9 8.93 8.69 24.32
C GLY A 9 8.73 9.27 22.91
N GLU A 10 7.85 8.70 22.07
CA GLU A 10 7.54 9.27 20.75
C GLU A 10 6.45 10.33 20.82
N SER A 11 6.66 11.45 20.12
CA SER A 11 5.59 12.44 19.89
C SER A 11 4.57 11.92 18.87
N ILE A 12 3.31 12.35 19.01
CA ILE A 12 2.21 12.03 18.08
C ILE A 12 2.59 12.31 16.62
N GLN A 13 3.36 13.38 16.38
CA GLN A 13 3.85 13.76 15.05
C GLN A 13 4.80 12.72 14.43
N GLN A 14 5.70 12.12 15.24
CA GLN A 14 6.60 11.05 14.77
C GLN A 14 5.83 9.76 14.46
N MET A 15 4.83 9.44 15.28
CA MET A 15 3.95 8.30 15.03
C MET A 15 3.17 8.47 13.72
N MET A 16 2.64 9.68 13.46
CA MET A 16 1.92 10.01 12.22
C MET A 16 2.82 9.88 10.98
N LYS A 17 4.07 10.36 11.05
CA LYS A 17 5.06 10.20 9.97
C LYS A 17 5.36 8.73 9.67
N ARG A 18 5.57 7.91 10.70
CA ARG A 18 5.80 6.47 10.55
C ARG A 18 4.59 5.76 9.94
N PHE A 19 3.38 6.12 10.39
CA PHE A 19 2.14 5.59 9.83
C PHE A 19 2.00 5.92 8.35
N LYS A 20 2.21 7.19 7.96
CA LYS A 20 2.19 7.60 6.55
C LYS A 20 3.21 6.83 5.70
N LYS A 21 4.45 6.67 6.21
CA LYS A 21 5.49 5.90 5.52
C LYS A 21 5.14 4.41 5.36
N MET A 22 4.48 3.82 6.35
CA MET A 22 4.00 2.43 6.27
C MET A 22 2.86 2.29 5.24
N CYS A 23 1.92 3.24 5.19
CA CYS A 23 0.84 3.29 4.20
C CYS A 23 1.36 3.44 2.76
N GLU A 24 2.39 4.27 2.57
CA GLU A 24 3.07 4.42 1.29
C GLU A 24 3.81 3.14 0.88
N LYS A 25 4.49 2.48 1.83
CA LYS A 25 5.25 1.24 1.59
C LYS A 25 4.36 0.05 1.25
N GLU A 26 3.24 -0.14 1.93
CA GLU A 26 2.27 -1.20 1.58
C GLU A 26 1.59 -0.91 0.23
N GLY A 27 1.71 0.30 -0.34
CA GLY A 27 1.05 0.65 -1.58
C GLY A 27 -0.47 0.67 -1.46
N LEU A 28 -0.98 0.78 -0.23
CA LEU A 28 -2.41 0.67 0.12
C LEU A 28 -3.25 1.65 -0.71
N ILE A 29 -2.79 2.89 -0.89
CA ILE A 29 -3.46 3.91 -1.70
C ILE A 29 -3.58 3.47 -3.16
N LYS A 30 -2.53 2.84 -3.72
CA LYS A 30 -2.56 2.32 -5.10
C LYS A 30 -3.51 1.15 -5.23
N ASP A 31 -3.65 0.31 -4.21
CA ASP A 31 -4.56 -0.83 -4.24
C ASP A 31 -6.02 -0.41 -4.05
N ILE A 32 -6.29 0.55 -3.17
CA ILE A 32 -7.62 1.19 -3.04
C ILE A 32 -8.04 1.80 -4.38
N LYS A 33 -7.16 2.58 -5.02
CA LYS A 33 -7.45 3.17 -6.33
C LYS A 33 -7.66 2.11 -7.43
N ARG A 34 -7.00 0.95 -7.34
CA ARG A 34 -7.21 -0.16 -8.30
C ARG A 34 -8.52 -0.90 -8.06
N GLN A 35 -8.99 -0.95 -6.82
CA GLN A 35 -10.25 -1.60 -6.44
C GLN A 35 -11.45 -0.66 -6.51
N SER A 36 -11.24 0.65 -6.66
CA SER A 36 -12.33 1.63 -6.74
C SER A 36 -13.14 1.53 -8.05
N TYR A 37 -12.61 0.84 -9.05
CA TYR A 37 -13.31 0.55 -10.30
C TYR A 37 -13.24 -0.94 -10.61
N TYR A 38 -14.26 -1.46 -11.29
CA TYR A 38 -14.26 -2.83 -11.76
C TYR A 38 -13.19 -3.02 -12.84
N GLU A 39 -12.12 -3.74 -12.50
CA GLU A 39 -11.10 -4.21 -13.45
C GLU A 39 -11.50 -5.62 -13.93
N LYS A 40 -11.72 -5.79 -15.24
CA LYS A 40 -12.00 -7.12 -15.82
C LYS A 40 -10.89 -8.11 -15.43
N PRO A 41 -11.22 -9.39 -15.16
CA PRO A 41 -10.24 -10.38 -14.71
C PRO A 41 -9.11 -10.61 -15.72
N SER A 42 -9.35 -10.44 -17.03
CA SER A 42 -8.32 -10.49 -18.08
C SER A 42 -7.29 -9.36 -17.94
N GLU A 43 -7.75 -8.13 -17.73
CA GLU A 43 -6.89 -6.95 -17.52
C GLU A 43 -6.06 -7.09 -16.23
N LYS A 44 -6.68 -7.61 -15.16
CA LYS A 44 -5.99 -7.93 -13.91
C LYS A 44 -4.86 -8.95 -14.11
N LYS A 45 -5.08 -10.01 -14.90
CA LYS A 45 -4.06 -11.01 -15.27
C LYS A 45 -2.94 -10.40 -16.13
N ARG A 46 -3.29 -9.62 -17.15
CA ARG A 46 -2.33 -8.93 -18.04
C ARG A 46 -1.40 -7.98 -17.27
N ARG A 47 -1.96 -7.20 -16.35
CA ARG A 47 -1.19 -6.30 -15.48
C ARG A 47 -0.28 -7.04 -14.50
N ARG A 48 -0.73 -8.17 -13.94
CA ARG A 48 0.11 -9.03 -13.08
C ARG A 48 1.28 -9.60 -13.86
N GLY A 49 1.04 -10.10 -15.08
CA GLY A 49 2.09 -10.63 -15.98
C GLY A 49 3.14 -9.58 -16.35
N ARG A 50 2.74 -8.32 -16.61
CA ARG A 50 3.69 -7.21 -16.86
C ARG A 50 4.56 -6.87 -15.64
N LYS A 51 4.03 -7.03 -14.43
CA LYS A 51 4.80 -6.76 -13.19
C LYS A 51 5.79 -7.86 -12.83
N SER A 52 5.55 -9.09 -13.29
CA SER A 52 6.45 -10.24 -13.12
C SER A 52 7.46 -10.41 -14.26
N GLY A 53 7.51 -9.48 -15.22
CA GLY A 53 8.43 -9.49 -16.35
C GLY A 53 9.82 -8.89 -16.08
N LEU A 54 10.19 -8.66 -14.81
CA LEU A 54 11.58 -8.41 -14.45
C LEU A 54 12.20 -9.75 -14.02
N PHE A 55 13.07 -10.28 -14.87
CA PHE A 55 14.29 -10.95 -14.39
C PHE A 55 15.13 -9.92 -13.63
#